data_AF-A0A9P6CZP8-F1
#
_entry.id   AF-A0A9P6CZP8-F1
#
_cell.length_a   1.000
_cell.length_b   1.000
_cell.length_c   1.000
_cell.angle_alpha   90.00
_cell.angle_beta   90.00
_cell.angle_gamma   90.00
#
_symmetry.space_group_name_H-M   'P 1'
#
loop_
_entity.id
_entity.type
_entity.pdbx_description
1 polymer ?
#
loop_
_entity_poly.entity_id
_entity_poly.type
_entity_poly.pdbx_seq_one_letter_code
_entity_poly.pdbx_strand_id
1 'polypeptide(L)'
;MDPDQNPYVLFMHTNGLHSLPYIQCGCGGPQERIAGAIRMRLMPASFTIFKTMFTFDVLEDFRLANLECKTSAYQYYQLLRRKTEPLAPQIVIERYAELRRLSQCWRWLKKLKWGGRNKTRESDGNTIGEVCTAELAPFCPCCPQPGVNLPDNWKEDENKCVMWVYRRTLMADGNFKADHIRQSTGDKDVWLSPGSSMLPHREEYAEFLRAAENIKKKAPCENSFRAIENTLLYAKTCDINGIVAIACPRHSCFAPGGVANLYRGKQ
;
A
#
# COMPACT_ATOMS: atom_id res chain seq x y z
N MET A 1 14.97 -27.27 30.13
CA MET A 1 14.03 -27.67 29.08
C MET A 1 14.41 -26.90 27.83
N ASP A 2 14.77 -27.61 26.77
CA ASP A 2 15.41 -27.07 25.57
C ASP A 2 14.45 -26.11 24.81
N PRO A 3 14.78 -24.81 24.61
CA PRO A 3 13.84 -23.83 24.05
C PRO A 3 13.49 -24.07 22.57
N ASP A 4 14.25 -24.91 21.86
CA ASP A 4 14.23 -25.00 20.39
C ASP A 4 13.79 -26.39 19.87
N GLN A 5 12.89 -27.11 20.57
CA GLN A 5 12.29 -28.37 20.09
C GLN A 5 11.30 -28.18 18.91
N ASN A 6 11.80 -27.68 17.79
CA ASN A 6 11.77 -28.28 16.46
C ASN A 6 12.67 -27.41 15.56
N PRO A 7 13.86 -27.89 15.11
CA PRO A 7 14.80 -27.06 14.35
C PRO A 7 14.26 -26.73 12.95
N TYR A 8 13.23 -27.43 12.47
CA TYR A 8 12.72 -27.25 11.13
C TYR A 8 11.81 -26.04 11.01
N VAL A 9 12.20 -25.13 10.13
CA VAL A 9 11.46 -23.93 9.76
C VAL A 9 11.04 -24.06 8.30
N LEU A 10 9.82 -23.63 8.00
CA LEU A 10 9.29 -23.62 6.65
C LEU A 10 9.75 -22.34 5.93
N PHE A 11 10.55 -22.48 4.89
CA PHE A 11 11.03 -21.39 4.05
C PHE A 11 10.23 -21.31 2.76
N MET A 12 9.69 -20.14 2.46
CA MET A 12 9.06 -19.86 1.18
C MET A 12 10.04 -19.15 0.26
N HIS A 13 10.32 -19.76 -0.89
CA HIS A 13 11.19 -19.23 -1.93
C HIS A 13 10.49 -19.28 -3.30
N THR A 14 11.07 -18.63 -4.30
CA THR A 14 10.50 -18.53 -5.66
C THR A 14 10.35 -19.89 -6.37
N ASN A 15 11.10 -20.89 -5.92
CA ASN A 15 11.05 -22.27 -6.41
C ASN A 15 10.15 -23.21 -5.57
N GLY A 16 9.49 -22.73 -4.50
CA GLY A 16 8.62 -23.55 -3.66
C GLY A 16 8.84 -23.36 -2.16
N LEU A 17 8.30 -24.31 -1.40
CA LEU A 17 8.31 -24.34 0.06
C LEU A 17 9.30 -25.41 0.54
N HIS A 18 10.21 -25.04 1.44
CA HIS A 18 11.29 -25.90 1.92
C HIS A 18 11.26 -26.02 3.42
N SER A 19 11.27 -27.23 3.97
CA SER A 19 11.42 -27.47 5.39
C SER A 19 12.89 -27.72 5.71
N LEU A 20 13.56 -26.76 6.34
CA LEU A 20 15.00 -26.82 6.60
C LEU A 20 15.31 -26.54 8.07
N PRO A 21 16.38 -27.14 8.62
CA PRO A 21 16.85 -26.79 9.96
C PRO A 21 17.32 -25.34 9.97
N TYR A 22 16.88 -24.57 10.97
CA TYR A 22 17.27 -23.19 11.21
C TYR A 22 17.75 -23.07 12.65
N ILE A 23 19.03 -22.77 12.81
CA ILE A 23 19.65 -22.51 14.10
C ILE A 23 20.03 -21.06 14.13
N GLN A 24 19.58 -20.36 15.16
CA GLN A 24 19.87 -18.95 15.32
C GLN A 24 21.00 -18.76 16.33
N CYS A 25 21.95 -17.86 16.03
CA CYS A 25 22.94 -17.46 17.02
C CYS A 25 22.26 -16.82 18.24
N GLY A 26 22.54 -17.35 19.44
CA GLY A 26 22.12 -16.77 20.71
C GLY A 26 22.95 -15.56 21.17
N CYS A 27 24.02 -15.24 20.43
CA CYS A 27 25.03 -14.26 20.80
C CYS A 27 24.55 -12.80 20.90
N GLY A 28 23.44 -12.43 20.28
CA GLY A 28 23.00 -11.03 20.14
C GLY A 28 21.77 -10.61 20.96
N GLY A 29 21.20 -11.51 21.77
CA GLY A 29 19.95 -11.27 22.50
C GLY A 29 18.69 -11.23 21.61
N PRO A 30 17.51 -10.90 22.17
CA PRO A 30 16.23 -11.05 21.48
C PRO A 30 16.03 -10.13 20.27
N GLN A 31 16.60 -8.91 20.27
CA GLN A 31 16.45 -7.97 19.14
C GLN A 31 17.25 -8.42 17.91
N GLU A 32 18.39 -9.08 18.13
CA GLU A 32 19.24 -9.63 17.07
C GLU A 32 18.62 -10.85 16.38
N ARG A 33 17.58 -11.46 16.96
CA ARG A 33 16.82 -12.55 16.34
C ARG A 33 16.19 -12.15 15.02
N ILE A 34 15.43 -11.06 15.04
CA ILE A 34 14.75 -10.55 13.83
C ILE A 34 15.78 -9.89 12.91
N ALA A 35 16.68 -9.07 13.47
CA ALA A 35 17.70 -8.39 12.68
C ALA A 35 18.60 -9.38 11.91
N GLY A 36 19.01 -10.48 12.54
CA GLY A 36 19.78 -11.55 11.91
C GLY A 36 19.04 -12.20 10.74
N ALA A 37 17.77 -12.56 10.90
CA ALA A 37 16.94 -13.08 9.81
C ALA A 37 16.86 -12.09 8.64
N ILE A 38 16.62 -10.82 8.93
CA ILE A 38 16.55 -9.74 7.93
C ILE A 38 17.89 -9.56 7.20
N ARG A 39 19.04 -9.63 7.91
CA ARG A 39 20.38 -9.59 7.29
C ARG A 39 20.61 -10.79 6.37
N MET A 40 20.04 -11.95 6.68
CA MET A 40 20.01 -13.13 5.82
C MET A 40 18.95 -13.05 4.70
N ARG A 41 18.29 -11.90 4.51
CA ARG A 41 17.21 -11.68 3.53
C ARG A 41 15.99 -12.59 3.76
N LEU A 42 15.68 -12.84 5.03
CA LEU A 42 14.55 -13.63 5.49
C LEU A 42 13.60 -12.75 6.31
N MET A 43 12.33 -12.79 5.94
CA MET A 43 11.24 -12.15 6.67
C MET A 43 10.46 -13.21 7.44
N PRO A 44 10.48 -13.22 8.78
CA PRO A 44 9.74 -14.19 9.56
C PRO A 44 8.24 -13.86 9.54
N ALA A 45 7.39 -14.89 9.48
CA ALA A 45 5.93 -14.73 9.50
C ALA A 45 5.38 -14.39 10.90
N SER A 46 6.18 -14.65 11.94
CA SER A 46 5.91 -14.30 13.35
C SER A 46 7.17 -13.72 13.95
N PHE A 47 7.04 -12.76 14.87
CA PHE A 47 8.19 -12.08 15.49
C PHE A 47 8.62 -12.70 16.83
N THR A 48 7.88 -13.68 17.34
CA THR A 48 8.19 -14.37 18.61
C THR A 48 8.86 -15.71 18.37
N ILE A 49 8.20 -16.58 17.59
CA ILE A 49 8.66 -17.93 17.26
C ILE A 49 8.66 -18.11 15.75
N PHE A 50 9.83 -18.41 15.19
CA PHE A 50 10.03 -18.52 13.75
C PHE A 50 9.70 -19.91 13.25
N LYS A 51 8.43 -20.17 12.90
CA LYS A 51 8.01 -21.44 12.25
C LYS A 51 7.91 -21.34 10.73
N THR A 52 7.83 -20.13 10.19
CA THR A 52 7.75 -19.88 8.75
C THR A 52 8.49 -18.60 8.42
N MET A 53 9.31 -18.64 7.38
CA MET A 53 10.09 -17.51 6.88
C MET A 53 9.90 -17.37 5.38
N PHE A 54 9.94 -16.15 4.90
CA PHE A 54 9.82 -15.80 3.50
C PHE A 54 11.13 -15.18 3.06
N THR A 55 11.69 -15.68 1.97
CA THR A 55 12.83 -15.01 1.35
C THR A 55 12.41 -13.65 0.79
N PHE A 56 13.30 -12.67 0.79
CA PHE A 56 13.03 -11.40 0.13
C PHE A 56 12.72 -11.59 -1.36
N ASP A 57 13.32 -12.62 -1.96
CA ASP A 57 13.16 -12.91 -3.37
C ASP A 57 11.73 -13.37 -3.68
N VAL A 58 11.08 -14.19 -2.83
CA VAL A 58 9.65 -14.56 -3.04
C VAL A 58 8.71 -13.37 -2.84
N LEU A 59 9.03 -12.47 -1.90
CA LEU A 59 8.22 -11.27 -1.67
C LEU A 59 8.33 -10.28 -2.83
N GLU A 60 9.53 -10.12 -3.40
CA GLU A 60 9.75 -9.28 -4.57
C GLU A 60 9.19 -9.91 -5.84
N ASP A 61 9.38 -11.22 -6.05
CA ASP A 61 8.82 -11.96 -7.19
C ASP A 61 7.29 -11.89 -7.18
N PHE A 62 6.65 -12.08 -6.01
CA PHE A 62 5.20 -11.88 -5.90
C PHE A 62 4.80 -10.42 -6.21
N ARG A 63 5.55 -9.42 -5.72
CA ARG A 63 5.26 -8.01 -6.00
C ARG A 63 5.31 -7.72 -7.50
N LEU A 64 6.30 -8.26 -8.21
CA LEU A 64 6.45 -8.11 -9.66
C LEU A 64 5.37 -8.87 -10.42
N ALA A 65 5.10 -10.13 -10.07
CA ALA A 65 4.04 -10.93 -10.68
C ALA A 65 2.65 -10.29 -10.50
N ASN A 66 2.40 -9.67 -9.34
CA ASN A 66 1.16 -8.94 -9.11
C ASN A 66 1.07 -7.66 -9.96
N LEU A 67 2.18 -6.95 -10.14
CA LEU A 67 2.25 -5.71 -10.91
C LEU A 67 2.12 -5.96 -12.42
N GLU A 68 2.96 -6.83 -12.97
CA GLU A 68 3.10 -7.04 -14.42
C GLU A 68 2.07 -8.05 -14.95
N CYS A 69 1.90 -9.17 -14.24
CA CYS A 69 1.05 -10.26 -14.71
C CYS A 69 -0.37 -10.22 -14.13
N LYS A 70 -0.69 -9.22 -13.28
CA LYS A 70 -1.96 -9.12 -12.55
C LYS A 70 -2.28 -10.38 -11.72
N THR A 71 -1.24 -11.12 -11.33
CA THR A 71 -1.40 -12.39 -10.61
C THR A 71 -1.95 -12.11 -9.22
N SER A 72 -3.07 -12.73 -8.86
CA SER A 72 -3.61 -12.66 -7.51
C SER A 72 -2.70 -13.41 -6.52
N ALA A 73 -2.74 -13.03 -5.24
CA ALA A 73 -2.02 -13.74 -4.19
C ALA A 73 -2.35 -15.24 -4.17
N TYR A 74 -3.61 -15.59 -4.45
CA TYR A 74 -4.06 -16.98 -4.52
C TYR A 74 -3.41 -17.73 -5.68
N GLN A 75 -3.45 -17.18 -6.89
CA GLN A 75 -2.82 -17.80 -8.07
C GLN A 75 -1.31 -17.99 -7.87
N TYR A 76 -0.63 -16.96 -7.33
CA TYR A 76 0.79 -17.04 -7.03
C TYR A 76 1.09 -18.12 -5.97
N TYR A 77 0.25 -18.23 -4.94
CA TYR A 77 0.40 -19.29 -3.96
C TYR A 77 0.21 -20.68 -4.57
N GLN A 78 -0.80 -20.88 -5.42
CA GLN A 78 -0.99 -22.17 -6.11
C GLN A 78 0.20 -22.51 -7.02
N LEU A 79 0.83 -21.52 -7.66
CA LEU A 79 2.07 -21.71 -8.41
C LEU A 79 3.19 -22.22 -7.50
N LEU A 80 3.40 -21.62 -6.32
CA LEU A 80 4.42 -22.07 -5.37
C LEU A 80 4.16 -23.51 -4.89
N ARG A 81 2.90 -23.86 -4.61
CA ARG A 81 2.53 -25.23 -4.25
C ARG A 81 2.87 -26.21 -5.37
N ARG A 82 2.55 -25.86 -6.62
CA ARG A 82 2.87 -26.68 -7.79
C ARG A 82 4.37 -26.85 -7.99
N LYS A 83 5.16 -25.81 -7.76
CA LYS A 83 6.63 -25.89 -7.81
C LYS A 83 7.20 -26.78 -6.70
N THR A 84 6.57 -26.76 -5.53
CA THR A 84 6.97 -27.57 -4.37
C THR A 84 6.68 -29.06 -4.59
N GLU A 85 5.44 -29.36 -4.99
CA GLU A 85 4.97 -30.72 -5.26
C GLU A 85 4.11 -30.69 -6.53
N PRO A 86 4.70 -31.03 -7.70
CA PRO A 86 4.01 -30.96 -8.98
C PRO A 86 2.80 -31.91 -9.08
N LEU A 87 2.93 -33.12 -8.53
CA LEU A 87 1.93 -34.19 -8.67
C LEU A 87 0.74 -34.00 -7.73
N ALA A 88 0.98 -33.42 -6.56
CA ALA A 88 -0.02 -33.31 -5.50
C ALA A 88 0.13 -31.99 -4.70
N PRO A 89 0.00 -30.80 -5.32
CA PRO A 89 0.18 -29.52 -4.62
C PRO A 89 -0.75 -29.35 -3.42
N GLN A 90 -1.88 -30.06 -3.40
CA GLN A 90 -2.85 -30.05 -2.30
C GLN A 90 -2.24 -30.49 -0.97
N ILE A 91 -1.17 -31.30 -0.98
CA ILE A 91 -0.50 -31.78 0.24
C ILE A 91 0.45 -30.72 0.82
N VAL A 92 0.82 -29.71 0.02
CA VAL A 92 1.67 -28.61 0.47
C VAL A 92 0.91 -27.81 1.52
N ILE A 93 1.56 -27.63 2.68
CA ILE A 93 1.05 -26.91 3.86
C ILE A 93 0.44 -25.57 3.44
N GLU A 94 -0.72 -25.22 4.00
CA GLU A 94 -1.40 -23.96 3.70
C GLU A 94 -0.78 -22.77 4.46
N ARG A 95 -0.29 -21.76 3.72
CA ARG A 95 0.38 -20.53 4.19
C ARG A 95 -0.02 -19.29 3.40
N TYR A 96 -1.17 -19.33 2.73
CA TYR A 96 -1.71 -18.24 1.93
C TYR A 96 -1.97 -16.97 2.76
N ALA A 97 -2.46 -17.11 3.99
CA ALA A 97 -2.73 -15.97 4.88
C ALA A 97 -1.43 -15.21 5.23
N GLU A 98 -0.36 -15.95 5.52
CA GLU A 98 0.98 -15.42 5.79
C GLU A 98 1.57 -14.73 4.56
N LEU A 99 1.43 -15.32 3.36
CA LEU A 99 1.86 -14.69 2.12
C LEU A 99 1.18 -13.34 1.91
N ARG A 100 -0.15 -13.27 2.09
CA ARG A 100 -0.88 -11.99 1.97
C ARG A 100 -0.37 -10.96 2.96
N ARG A 101 -0.28 -11.32 4.25
CA ARG A 101 0.17 -10.40 5.30
C ARG A 101 1.58 -9.89 5.02
N LEU A 102 2.54 -10.78 4.76
CA LEU A 102 3.92 -10.38 4.51
C LEU A 102 4.09 -9.64 3.19
N SER A 103 3.26 -9.90 2.18
CA SER A 103 3.28 -9.09 0.95
C SER A 103 2.89 -7.63 1.22
N GLN A 104 1.95 -7.39 2.14
CA GLN A 104 1.58 -6.03 2.56
C GLN A 104 2.71 -5.38 3.34
N CYS A 105 3.29 -6.09 4.33
CA CYS A 105 4.46 -5.62 5.07
C CYS A 105 5.64 -5.31 4.14
N TRP A 106 5.90 -6.16 3.14
CA TRP A 106 6.95 -5.96 2.15
C TRP A 106 6.73 -4.70 1.32
N ARG A 107 5.51 -4.49 0.81
CA ARG A 107 5.17 -3.27 0.06
C ARG A 107 5.34 -2.03 0.92
N TRP A 108 4.95 -2.09 2.19
CA TRP A 108 5.15 -0.98 3.13
C TRP A 108 6.64 -0.69 3.37
N LEU A 109 7.45 -1.72 3.64
CA LEU A 109 8.91 -1.59 3.77
C LEU A 109 9.56 -1.01 2.52
N LYS A 110 9.11 -1.42 1.32
CA LYS A 110 9.58 -0.84 0.05
C LYS A 110 9.23 0.64 -0.06
N LYS A 111 8.02 1.05 0.31
CA LYS A 111 7.62 2.47 0.35
C LYS A 111 8.50 3.28 1.29
N LEU A 112 8.74 2.79 2.50
CA LEU A 112 9.64 3.45 3.47
C LEU A 112 11.06 3.61 2.90
N LYS A 113 11.60 2.54 2.28
CA LYS A 113 12.92 2.57 1.65
C LYS A 113 12.99 3.57 0.48
N TRP A 114 11.96 3.61 -0.36
CA TRP A 114 11.88 4.57 -1.47
C TRP A 114 11.71 6.01 -1.00
N GLY A 115 11.02 6.23 0.11
CA GLY A 115 10.93 7.52 0.79
C GLY A 115 12.17 7.90 1.60
N GLY A 116 13.25 7.11 1.56
CA GLY A 116 14.49 7.42 2.26
C GLY A 116 14.42 7.29 3.79
N ARG A 117 13.35 6.71 4.34
CA ARG A 117 13.17 6.57 5.80
C ARG A 117 14.08 5.49 6.34
N ASN A 118 14.76 5.79 7.45
CA ASN A 118 15.67 4.85 8.10
C ASN A 118 15.71 5.05 9.61
N LYS A 119 16.18 4.02 10.34
CA LYS A 119 16.26 4.05 11.80
C LYS A 119 17.49 4.83 12.31
N THR A 120 18.52 5.02 11.49
CA THR A 120 19.83 5.55 11.93
C THR A 120 19.90 7.09 11.90
N ARG A 121 18.97 7.76 11.22
CA ARG A 121 18.89 9.23 11.09
C ARG A 121 17.77 9.83 11.94
N GLU A 122 17.61 9.35 13.17
CA GLU A 122 16.68 9.93 14.15
C GLU A 122 17.01 11.41 14.42
N SER A 123 18.28 11.81 14.32
CA SER A 123 18.73 13.21 14.43
C SER A 123 18.19 14.14 13.33
N ASP A 124 17.83 13.60 12.16
CA ASP A 124 17.40 14.38 10.99
C ASP A 124 15.86 14.46 10.89
N GLY A 125 15.13 14.02 11.93
CA GLY A 125 13.66 13.92 11.92
C GLY A 125 13.13 12.82 10.98
N ASN A 126 14.00 11.89 10.56
CA ASN A 126 13.71 10.93 9.50
C ASN A 126 13.34 9.51 9.97
N THR A 127 12.67 9.44 11.13
CA THR A 127 12.33 8.20 11.84
C THR A 127 11.20 7.43 11.16
N ILE A 128 11.28 6.09 11.20
CA ILE A 128 10.24 5.20 10.64
C ILE A 128 8.87 5.37 11.31
N GLY A 129 8.84 5.82 12.58
CA GLY A 129 7.61 5.98 13.37
C GLY A 129 6.83 7.27 13.11
N GLU A 130 7.46 8.28 12.49
CA GLU A 130 6.87 9.62 12.31
C GLU A 130 6.87 9.98 10.83
N VAL A 131 5.90 9.42 10.11
CA VAL A 131 5.69 9.74 8.69
C VAL A 131 4.64 10.82 8.56
N CYS A 132 5.02 11.97 8.02
CA CYS A 132 4.10 13.08 7.82
C CYS A 132 3.03 12.73 6.78
N THR A 133 1.92 13.44 6.83
CA THR A 133 0.83 13.31 5.87
C THR A 133 1.37 13.48 4.45
N ALA A 134 1.02 12.51 3.60
CA ALA A 134 1.33 12.42 2.19
C ALA A 134 2.83 12.36 1.80
N GLU A 135 3.72 12.19 2.77
CA GLU A 135 5.16 12.30 2.51
C GLU A 135 5.74 11.18 1.63
N LEU A 136 5.22 9.95 1.75
CA LEU A 136 5.64 8.81 0.94
C LEU A 136 4.97 8.79 -0.44
N ALA A 137 4.12 9.77 -0.76
CA ALA A 137 3.53 9.86 -2.08
C ALA A 137 4.52 10.53 -3.06
N PRO A 138 4.90 9.85 -4.15
CA PRO A 138 5.64 10.51 -5.21
C PRO A 138 4.80 11.64 -5.80
N PHE A 139 5.33 12.86 -5.80
CA PHE A 139 4.75 13.98 -6.53
C PHE A 139 5.23 13.98 -7.99
N CYS A 140 4.58 14.75 -8.85
CA CYS A 140 5.00 14.91 -10.25
C CYS A 140 6.30 15.74 -10.34
N PRO A 141 7.46 15.16 -10.71
CA PRO A 141 8.73 15.90 -10.75
C PRO A 141 8.79 16.94 -11.87
N CYS A 142 8.02 16.71 -12.95
CA CYS A 142 7.97 17.58 -14.12
C CYS A 142 7.01 18.77 -13.96
N CYS A 143 6.13 18.74 -12.95
CA CYS A 143 5.25 19.86 -12.70
C CYS A 143 6.02 20.99 -12.00
N PRO A 144 5.69 22.26 -12.28
CA PRO A 144 6.19 23.41 -11.52
C PRO A 144 6.03 23.23 -10.01
N GLN A 145 7.10 23.46 -9.26
CA GLN A 145 7.22 23.36 -7.81
C GLN A 145 8.08 24.53 -7.29
N PRO A 146 7.48 25.48 -6.56
CA PRO A 146 8.23 26.52 -5.86
C PRO A 146 9.29 25.92 -4.94
N GLY A 147 10.52 26.43 -4.99
CA GLY A 147 11.63 25.97 -4.15
C GLY A 147 12.22 24.61 -4.52
N VAL A 148 11.78 23.97 -5.62
CA VAL A 148 12.33 22.69 -6.09
C VAL A 148 12.84 22.80 -7.52
N ASN A 149 11.97 23.17 -8.47
CA ASN A 149 12.31 23.24 -9.89
C ASN A 149 11.85 24.55 -10.56
N LEU A 150 11.42 25.53 -9.76
CA LEU A 150 11.16 26.89 -10.20
C LEU A 150 12.29 27.81 -9.73
N PRO A 151 12.74 28.78 -10.56
CA PRO A 151 13.63 29.85 -10.12
C PRO A 151 13.01 30.64 -8.96
N ASP A 152 13.79 31.14 -8.00
CA ASP A 152 13.24 31.83 -6.82
C ASP A 152 12.42 33.08 -7.18
N ASN A 153 12.83 33.78 -8.23
CA ASN A 153 12.16 34.98 -8.75
C ASN A 153 11.08 34.67 -9.81
N TRP A 154 10.58 33.43 -9.91
CA TRP A 154 9.59 33.04 -10.93
C TRP A 154 8.31 33.89 -10.93
N LYS A 155 7.97 34.53 -9.79
CA LYS A 155 6.82 35.43 -9.66
C LYS A 155 7.05 36.82 -10.25
N GLU A 156 8.31 37.21 -10.40
CA GLU A 156 8.76 38.52 -10.87
C GLU A 156 9.09 38.52 -12.36
N ASP A 157 8.88 37.39 -13.04
CA ASP A 157 9.11 37.26 -14.48
C ASP A 157 8.22 38.25 -15.25
N GLU A 158 8.85 39.27 -15.81
CA GLU A 158 8.18 40.34 -16.57
C GLU A 158 7.57 39.81 -17.88
N ASN A 159 8.06 38.67 -18.38
CA ASN A 159 7.56 38.06 -19.59
C ASN A 159 6.26 37.28 -19.32
N LYS A 160 5.15 38.03 -19.29
CA LYS A 160 3.81 37.45 -19.07
C LYS A 160 3.43 36.35 -20.09
N CYS A 161 4.06 36.31 -21.26
CA CYS A 161 3.82 35.28 -22.27
C CYS A 161 4.33 33.88 -21.86
N VAL A 162 5.24 33.76 -20.88
CA VAL A 162 5.76 32.46 -20.39
C VAL A 162 5.16 32.00 -19.07
N MET A 163 4.24 32.77 -18.47
CA MET A 163 3.61 32.43 -17.18
C MET A 163 2.89 31.07 -17.17
N TRP A 164 2.49 30.55 -18.33
CA TRP A 164 1.91 29.22 -18.46
C TRP A 164 2.89 28.09 -18.10
N VAL A 165 4.21 28.33 -18.21
CA VAL A 165 5.26 27.38 -17.84
C VAL A 165 5.28 27.15 -16.33
N TYR A 166 5.01 28.18 -15.54
CA TYR A 166 4.94 28.10 -14.07
C TYR A 166 3.61 27.53 -13.55
N ARG A 167 2.64 27.28 -14.45
CA ARG A 167 1.32 26.79 -14.06
C ARG A 167 1.31 25.28 -13.83
N ARG A 168 0.79 24.88 -12.68
CA ARG A 168 0.37 23.51 -12.39
C ARG A 168 -1.10 23.31 -12.73
N THR A 169 -1.39 22.26 -13.48
CA THR A 169 -2.75 21.80 -13.75
C THR A 169 -3.00 20.53 -12.97
N LEU A 170 -4.15 20.44 -12.32
CA LEU A 170 -4.65 19.25 -11.64
C LEU A 170 -5.99 18.87 -12.26
N MET A 171 -6.23 17.57 -12.38
CA MET A 171 -7.48 16.98 -12.85
C MET A 171 -8.01 16.08 -11.74
N ALA A 172 -9.33 16.09 -11.56
CA ALA A 172 -10.03 15.14 -10.70
C ALA A 172 -10.66 14.05 -11.56
N ASP A 173 -10.43 12.79 -11.22
CA ASP A 173 -11.11 11.64 -11.82
C ASP A 173 -11.62 10.67 -10.75
N GLY A 174 -12.74 10.01 -11.01
CA GLY A 174 -13.43 9.15 -10.06
C GLY A 174 -13.68 7.75 -10.60
N ASN A 175 -13.22 6.74 -9.87
CA ASN A 175 -13.56 5.34 -10.10
C ASN A 175 -14.67 4.90 -9.13
N PHE A 176 -15.85 4.61 -9.68
CA PHE A 176 -17.06 4.21 -8.94
C PHE A 176 -17.29 2.70 -8.91
N LYS A 177 -16.23 1.92 -9.17
CA LYS A 177 -16.20 0.47 -9.07
C LYS A 177 -15.07 -0.01 -8.15
N ALA A 178 -14.43 0.91 -7.43
CA ALA A 178 -13.39 0.59 -6.46
C ALA A 178 -14.05 0.24 -5.12
N ASP A 179 -14.78 -0.88 -5.12
CA ASP A 179 -15.54 -1.33 -3.96
C ASP A 179 -14.60 -1.85 -2.87
N HIS A 180 -14.78 -1.35 -1.66
CA HIS A 180 -14.20 -1.91 -0.46
C HIS A 180 -15.27 -2.68 0.30
N ILE A 181 -15.01 -3.96 0.53
CA ILE A 181 -15.89 -4.81 1.33
C ILE A 181 -15.66 -4.48 2.80
N ARG A 182 -16.75 -4.20 3.51
CA ARG A 182 -16.75 -3.95 4.94
C ARG A 182 -16.12 -5.12 5.66
N GLN A 183 -15.17 -4.80 6.52
CA GLN A 183 -14.46 -5.80 7.31
C GLN A 183 -15.40 -6.41 8.35
N SER A 184 -15.36 -7.73 8.51
CA SER A 184 -16.23 -8.46 9.44
C SER A 184 -15.82 -8.32 10.91
N THR A 185 -14.57 -7.96 11.17
CA THR A 185 -13.94 -7.99 12.51
C THR A 185 -13.94 -6.65 13.27
N GLY A 186 -14.68 -5.64 12.80
CA GLY A 186 -14.66 -4.27 13.36
C GLY A 186 -13.33 -3.54 13.09
N ASP A 187 -13.04 -2.46 13.82
CA ASP A 187 -11.81 -1.63 13.73
C ASP A 187 -10.55 -2.30 14.32
N LYS A 188 -10.42 -3.63 14.23
CA LYS A 188 -9.23 -4.37 14.70
C LYS A 188 -8.09 -4.41 13.68
N ASP A 189 -8.31 -3.87 12.48
CA ASP A 189 -7.29 -3.83 11.44
C ASP A 189 -6.27 -2.71 11.72
N VAL A 190 -5.00 -3.00 11.44
CA VAL A 190 -3.90 -2.08 11.71
C VAL A 190 -3.44 -1.45 10.40
N TRP A 191 -3.66 -0.15 10.28
CA TRP A 191 -3.19 0.62 9.13
C TRP A 191 -1.68 0.81 9.24
N LEU A 192 -0.93 0.22 8.30
CA LEU A 192 0.55 0.30 8.31
C LEU A 192 1.07 1.72 8.05
N SER A 193 0.30 2.57 7.38
CA SER A 193 0.79 3.88 6.92
C SER A 193 -0.36 4.89 6.72
N PRO A 194 -1.15 5.20 7.77
CA PRO A 194 -2.34 6.03 7.65
C PRO A 194 -1.96 7.45 7.22
N GLY A 195 -2.60 7.99 6.18
CA GLY A 195 -2.33 9.35 5.70
C GLY A 195 -0.97 9.60 5.03
N SER A 196 -0.01 8.69 5.17
CA SER A 196 1.39 8.89 4.73
C SER A 196 1.64 8.93 3.21
N SER A 197 0.62 8.71 2.37
CA SER A 197 0.80 8.55 0.92
C SER A 197 -0.34 9.23 0.15
N MET A 198 -0.98 8.54 -0.79
CA MET A 198 -1.99 9.13 -1.66
C MET A 198 -3.35 9.34 -0.98
N LEU A 199 -3.69 8.50 0.00
CA LEU A 199 -4.92 8.61 0.78
C LEU A 199 -4.66 9.47 2.04
N PRO A 200 -5.61 10.34 2.44
CA PRO A 200 -5.51 11.12 3.66
C PRO A 200 -5.63 10.24 4.90
N HIS A 201 -5.34 10.82 6.06
CA HIS A 201 -5.59 10.16 7.34
C HIS A 201 -7.10 9.92 7.50
N ARG A 202 -7.48 8.70 7.91
CA ARG A 202 -8.90 8.29 7.94
C ARG A 202 -9.71 9.14 8.91
N GLU A 203 -9.15 9.42 10.08
CA GLU A 203 -9.85 10.17 11.14
C GLU A 203 -10.02 11.64 10.76
N GLU A 204 -8.96 12.26 10.23
CA GLU A 204 -8.99 13.65 9.73
C GLU A 204 -9.99 13.79 8.58
N TYR A 205 -10.01 12.81 7.66
CA TYR A 205 -10.98 12.81 6.57
C TYR A 205 -12.41 12.59 7.07
N ALA A 206 -12.61 11.74 8.08
CA ALA A 206 -13.92 11.54 8.70
C ALA A 206 -14.42 12.79 9.46
N GLU A 207 -13.52 13.57 10.06
CA GLU A 207 -13.83 14.88 10.64
C GLU A 207 -14.25 15.89 9.58
N PHE A 208 -13.46 15.97 8.50
CA PHE A 208 -13.79 16.80 7.35
C PHE A 208 -15.18 16.47 6.79
N LEU A 209 -15.52 15.20 6.63
CA LEU A 209 -16.82 14.76 6.12
C LEU A 209 -17.99 15.12 7.05
N ARG A 210 -17.76 15.19 8.37
CA ARG A 210 -18.78 15.62 9.34
C ARG A 210 -19.07 17.12 9.21
N ALA A 211 -18.07 17.92 8.88
CA ALA A 211 -18.19 19.36 8.70
C ALA A 211 -18.61 19.76 7.27
N ALA A 212 -18.41 18.89 6.28
CA ALA A 212 -18.67 19.20 4.88
C ALA A 212 -20.17 19.31 4.56
N GLU A 213 -20.58 20.43 4.00
CA GLU A 213 -21.94 20.62 3.50
C GLU A 213 -22.16 19.85 2.18
N ASN A 214 -23.17 18.98 2.17
CA ASN A 214 -23.58 18.26 0.97
C ASN A 214 -24.50 19.13 0.11
N ILE A 215 -23.92 19.94 -0.78
CA ILE A 215 -24.69 20.71 -1.77
C ILE A 215 -25.17 19.76 -2.87
N LYS A 216 -26.42 19.31 -2.77
CA LYS A 216 -27.08 18.57 -3.85
C LYS A 216 -27.34 19.52 -5.03
N LYS A 217 -26.49 19.46 -6.05
CA LYS A 217 -26.80 20.13 -7.32
C LYS A 217 -27.79 19.26 -8.09
N LYS A 218 -29.00 19.79 -8.33
CA LYS A 218 -29.97 19.16 -9.22
C LYS A 218 -29.38 19.19 -10.63
N ALA A 219 -29.26 18.04 -11.29
CA ALA A 219 -28.80 18.01 -12.67
C ALA A 219 -29.77 18.85 -13.55
N PRO A 220 -29.28 19.64 -14.52
CA PRO A 220 -30.15 20.46 -15.38
C PRO A 220 -31.07 19.67 -16.33
N CYS A 221 -30.92 18.34 -16.44
CA CYS A 221 -31.70 17.52 -17.36
C CYS A 221 -32.45 16.39 -16.64
N GLU A 222 -33.65 16.10 -17.13
CA GLU A 222 -34.61 15.11 -16.61
C GLU A 222 -34.24 13.65 -16.93
N ASN A 223 -33.01 13.37 -17.38
CA ASN A 223 -32.57 12.00 -17.63
C ASN A 223 -32.07 11.35 -16.33
N SER A 224 -33.00 11.11 -15.41
CA SER A 224 -32.80 10.19 -14.30
C SER A 224 -32.65 8.77 -14.86
N PHE A 225 -31.41 8.39 -15.14
CA PHE A 225 -31.09 6.99 -15.42
C PHE A 225 -31.36 6.17 -14.14
N ARG A 226 -32.60 5.72 -13.96
CA ARG A 226 -33.04 4.84 -12.86
C ARG A 226 -32.15 3.61 -12.68
N ALA A 227 -31.47 3.16 -13.73
CA ALA A 227 -30.48 2.09 -13.68
C ALA A 227 -29.21 2.48 -12.88
N ILE A 228 -28.78 3.74 -12.97
CA ILE A 228 -27.68 4.29 -12.17
C ILE A 228 -28.16 4.41 -10.72
N GLU A 229 -29.31 5.04 -10.47
CA GLU A 229 -29.87 5.19 -9.11
C GLU A 229 -30.06 3.85 -8.37
N ASN A 230 -30.49 2.79 -9.06
CA ASN A 230 -30.65 1.47 -8.45
C ASN A 230 -29.34 0.72 -8.22
N THR A 231 -28.29 1.00 -9.00
CA THR A 231 -26.94 0.41 -8.75
C THR A 231 -26.25 1.10 -7.57
N LEU A 232 -26.63 2.35 -7.26
CA LEU A 232 -26.20 3.10 -6.07
C LEU A 232 -26.85 2.59 -4.78
N LEU A 233 -27.94 1.83 -4.88
CA LEU A 233 -28.63 1.24 -3.75
C LEU A 233 -27.90 -0.03 -3.29
N TYR A 234 -26.84 0.19 -2.51
CA TYR A 234 -26.38 -0.71 -1.45
C TYR A 234 -26.03 -2.15 -1.88
N ALA A 235 -24.78 -2.38 -2.26
CA ALA A 235 -24.12 -3.58 -1.78
C ALA A 235 -24.02 -3.43 -0.24
N LYS A 236 -24.96 -4.00 0.53
CA LYS A 236 -24.98 -3.94 2.01
C LYS A 236 -23.64 -4.36 2.66
N THR A 237 -22.82 -5.08 1.91
CA THR A 237 -21.50 -5.59 2.28
C THR A 237 -20.37 -4.59 2.09
N CYS A 238 -20.54 -3.51 1.34
CA CYS A 238 -19.48 -2.53 1.06
C CYS A 238 -19.62 -1.29 1.96
N ASP A 239 -18.49 -0.71 2.36
CA ASP A 239 -18.42 0.55 3.10
C ASP A 239 -17.85 1.71 2.26
N ILE A 240 -17.11 1.41 1.18
CA ILE A 240 -16.64 2.37 0.18
C ILE A 240 -17.05 1.84 -1.20
N ASN A 241 -17.62 2.71 -2.04
CA ASN A 241 -18.14 2.36 -3.38
C ASN A 241 -17.29 2.94 -4.51
N GLY A 242 -16.20 3.61 -4.17
CA GLY A 242 -15.34 4.25 -5.14
C GLY A 242 -14.25 5.10 -4.52
N ILE A 243 -13.42 5.62 -5.40
CA ILE A 243 -12.36 6.58 -5.06
C ILE A 243 -12.39 7.72 -6.06
N VAL A 244 -12.11 8.93 -5.59
CA VAL A 244 -11.76 10.07 -6.44
C VAL A 244 -10.29 10.38 -6.23
N ALA A 245 -9.59 10.74 -7.29
CA ALA A 245 -8.18 11.06 -7.24
C ALA A 245 -7.93 12.38 -7.97
N ILE A 246 -7.11 13.22 -7.35
CA ILE A 246 -6.53 14.40 -7.98
C ILE A 246 -5.18 13.97 -8.57
N ALA A 247 -4.96 14.24 -9.85
CA ALA A 247 -3.73 13.88 -10.54
C ALA A 247 -3.26 15.00 -11.48
N CYS A 248 -1.97 14.99 -11.79
CA CYS A 248 -1.44 15.76 -12.90
C CYS A 248 -1.94 15.14 -14.22
N PRO A 249 -2.69 15.88 -15.07
CA PRO A 249 -3.17 15.33 -16.33
C PRO A 249 -2.05 15.15 -17.37
N ARG A 250 -0.92 15.86 -17.22
CA ARG A 250 0.21 15.80 -18.17
C ARG A 250 1.08 14.57 -17.99
N HIS A 251 1.23 14.10 -16.75
CA HIS A 251 2.20 13.05 -16.41
C HIS A 251 1.57 11.91 -15.59
N SER A 252 0.25 11.94 -15.40
CA SER A 252 -0.53 10.92 -14.68
C SER A 252 -0.03 10.60 -13.27
N CYS A 253 0.68 11.53 -12.63
CA CYS A 253 1.08 11.39 -11.23
C CYS A 253 -0.05 11.86 -10.32
N PHE A 254 -0.48 11.01 -9.39
CA PHE A 254 -1.41 11.41 -8.34
C PHE A 254 -0.83 12.53 -7.47
N ALA A 255 -1.69 13.43 -7.02
CA ALA A 255 -1.32 14.43 -6.03
C ALA A 255 -1.17 13.74 -4.66
N PRO A 256 -0.08 14.02 -3.91
CA PRO A 256 0.06 13.56 -2.53
C PRO A 256 -1.18 13.90 -1.69
N GLY A 257 -1.73 12.93 -0.96
CA GLY A 257 -2.97 13.08 -0.19
C GLY A 257 -4.24 13.38 -1.01
N GLY A 258 -4.14 13.36 -2.34
CA GLY A 258 -5.21 13.76 -3.25
C GLY A 258 -6.20 12.67 -3.64
N VAL A 259 -6.14 11.50 -3.02
CA VAL A 259 -7.10 10.40 -3.25
C VAL A 259 -8.09 10.36 -2.09
N ALA A 260 -9.37 10.32 -2.37
CA ALA A 260 -10.42 10.31 -1.36
C ALA A 260 -11.43 9.21 -1.62
N ASN A 261 -11.92 8.59 -0.54
CA ASN A 261 -12.95 7.55 -0.62
C ASN A 261 -14.33 8.15 -0.89
N LEU A 262 -15.10 7.45 -1.72
CA LEU A 262 -16.48 7.76 -2.04
C LEU A 262 -17.41 6.76 -1.33
N TYR A 263 -18.24 7.27 -0.43
CA TYR A 263 -19.20 6.48 0.36
C TYR A 263 -20.56 6.30 -0.33
N ARG A 264 -20.76 7.03 -1.44
CA ARG A 264 -21.93 6.94 -2.32
C ARG A 264 -21.42 6.95 -3.76
N GLY A 265 -22.07 6.20 -4.66
CA GLY A 265 -21.70 6.27 -6.08
C GLY A 265 -22.17 7.57 -6.75
N LYS A 266 -21.89 7.74 -8.06
CA LYS A 266 -22.24 8.95 -8.82
C LYS A 266 -23.70 9.35 -8.65
N GLN A 267 -23.94 10.64 -8.38
CA GLN A 267 -25.19 11.31 -8.75
C GLN A 267 -25.21 11.60 -10.26
#